data_AF-A0A3D2NFX6-F1
#
_entry.id   AF-A0A3D2NFX6-F1
#
_cell.length_a   1.000
_cell.length_b   1.000
_cell.length_c   1.000
_cell.angle_alpha   90.00
_cell.angle_beta   90.00
_cell.angle_gamma   90.00
#
_symmetry.space_group_name_H-M   'P 1'
#
loop_
_entity.id
_entity.type
_entity.pdbx_description
1 polymer ?
#
loop_
_entity_poly.entity_id
_entity_poly.type
_entity_poly.pdbx_seq_one_letter_code
_entity_poly.pdbx_strand_id
1 'polypeptide(L)'
;MAVTAVAMSVVIFGCFWLARVFRVRVIVDDAEVRLCNFFRVVRVARAQITEVDQDPRTAKLEWSIPGGRSRTATISAVAVGISYSLPASTLEVPRQFLARLDRWVKTQGN
;
A
#
# COMPACT_ATOMS: atom_id res chain seq x y z
N MET A 1 27.80 8.78 -27.82
CA MET A 1 27.36 9.27 -26.49
C MET A 1 25.86 9.58 -26.40
N ALA A 2 25.14 9.86 -27.50
CA ALA A 2 23.69 10.11 -27.47
C ALA A 2 22.83 8.83 -27.27
N VAL A 3 23.22 7.69 -27.88
CA VAL A 3 22.47 6.43 -27.82
C VAL A 3 22.40 5.87 -26.39
N THR A 4 23.47 6.02 -25.61
CA THR A 4 23.55 5.61 -24.20
C THR A 4 22.63 6.45 -23.30
N ALA A 5 22.45 7.74 -23.59
CA ALA A 5 21.55 8.61 -22.85
C ALA A 5 20.08 8.26 -23.12
N VAL A 6 19.71 8.01 -24.38
CA VAL A 6 18.34 7.61 -24.75
C VAL A 6 17.99 6.25 -24.15
N ALA A 7 18.92 5.27 -24.19
CA ALA A 7 18.72 3.97 -23.57
C ALA A 7 18.52 4.08 -22.05
N MET A 8 19.34 4.88 -21.36
CA MET A 8 19.20 5.14 -19.93
C MET A 8 17.86 5.81 -19.59
N SER A 9 17.41 6.77 -20.40
CA SER A 9 16.10 7.41 -20.22
C SER A 9 14.96 6.42 -20.35
N VAL A 10 14.99 5.52 -21.35
CA VAL A 10 13.95 4.47 -21.52
C VAL A 10 13.95 3.49 -20.35
N VAL A 11 15.12 3.08 -19.85
CA VAL A 11 15.23 2.20 -18.67
C VAL A 11 14.69 2.90 -17.42
N ILE A 12 15.07 4.15 -17.17
CA ILE A 12 14.58 4.92 -16.02
C ILE A 12 13.07 5.12 -16.13
N PHE A 13 12.56 5.47 -17.31
CA PHE A 13 11.13 5.63 -17.54
C PHE A 13 10.39 4.30 -17.35
N GLY A 14 10.92 3.20 -17.89
CA GLY A 14 10.39 1.86 -17.72
C GLY A 14 10.36 1.41 -16.25
N CYS A 15 11.45 1.62 -15.51
CA CYS A 15 11.53 1.37 -14.07
C CYS A 15 10.56 2.26 -13.28
N PHE A 16 10.41 3.52 -13.66
CA PHE A 16 9.45 4.45 -13.04
C PHE A 16 7.99 4.04 -13.27
N TRP A 17 7.66 3.59 -14.48
CA TRP A 17 6.34 3.04 -14.81
C TRP A 17 6.10 1.69 -14.13
N LEU A 18 7.09 0.81 -14.06
CA LEU A 18 7.03 -0.44 -13.31
C LEU A 18 6.85 -0.18 -11.80
N ALA A 19 7.52 0.85 -11.26
CA ALA A 19 7.34 1.30 -9.88
C ALA A 19 5.90 1.73 -9.57
N ARG A 20 5.21 2.34 -10.55
CA ARG A 20 3.78 2.67 -10.47
C ARG A 20 2.86 1.44 -10.54
N VAL A 21 3.34 0.32 -11.10
CA VAL A 21 2.60 -0.96 -11.21
C VAL A 21 2.87 -1.89 -10.02
N PHE A 22 3.91 -1.64 -9.21
CA PHE A 22 4.15 -2.31 -7.91
C PHE A 22 3.11 -1.90 -6.85
N ARG A 23 1.85 -2.21 -7.16
CA ARG A 23 0.68 -2.02 -6.32
C ARG A 23 0.66 -3.13 -5.28
N VAL A 24 0.60 -2.73 -4.02
CA VAL A 24 0.29 -3.66 -2.94
C VAL A 24 -1.22 -3.87 -2.95
N ARG A 25 -1.68 -4.98 -3.54
CA ARG A 25 -3.07 -5.42 -3.40
C ARG A 25 -3.24 -5.93 -1.97
N VAL A 26 -4.25 -5.42 -1.29
CA VAL A 26 -4.56 -5.81 0.08
C VAL A 26 -5.79 -6.70 0.05
N ILE A 27 -5.63 -7.92 0.57
CA ILE A 27 -6.72 -8.88 0.75
C ILE A 27 -6.87 -9.05 2.25
N VAL A 28 -8.09 -8.87 2.75
CA VAL A 28 -8.42 -8.99 4.16
C VAL A 28 -9.25 -10.25 4.33
N ASP A 29 -8.73 -11.22 5.07
CA ASP A 29 -9.43 -12.41 5.53
C ASP A 29 -9.84 -12.22 7.01
N ASP A 30 -10.57 -13.15 7.62
CA ASP A 30 -11.06 -13.00 9.01
C ASP A 30 -9.94 -12.85 10.06
N ALA A 31 -8.79 -13.47 9.82
CA ALA A 31 -7.67 -13.55 10.77
C ALA A 31 -6.36 -12.88 10.29
N GLU A 32 -6.22 -12.58 9.00
CA GLU A 32 -4.98 -12.05 8.43
C GLU A 32 -5.21 -11.06 7.29
N VAL A 33 -4.23 -10.17 7.10
CA VAL A 33 -4.12 -9.30 5.94
C VAL A 33 -3.00 -9.80 5.05
N ARG A 34 -3.28 -9.97 3.76
CA ARG A 34 -2.30 -10.30 2.74
C ARG A 34 -1.99 -9.05 1.93
N LEU A 35 -0.76 -8.58 2.08
CA LEU A 35 -0.16 -7.52 1.28
C LEU A 35 0.54 -8.18 0.07
N CYS A 36 -0.15 -8.22 -1.04
CA CYS A 36 0.33 -8.81 -2.28
C CYS A 36 0.97 -7.73 -3.15
N ASN A 37 2.29 -7.68 -3.21
CA ASN A 37 3.00 -6.94 -4.25
C ASN A 37 3.44 -7.90 -5.36
N PHE A 38 3.82 -7.38 -6.53
CA PHE A 38 4.18 -8.17 -7.71
C PHE A 38 5.25 -9.25 -7.44
N PHE A 39 6.22 -8.95 -6.56
CA PHE A 39 7.32 -9.87 -6.24
C PHE A 39 7.14 -10.67 -4.95
N ARG A 40 6.22 -10.25 -4.07
CA ARG A 40 6.15 -10.80 -2.71
C ARG A 40 4.76 -10.65 -2.13
N VAL A 41 4.31 -11.73 -1.49
CA VAL A 41 3.15 -11.71 -0.60
C VAL A 41 3.65 -11.65 0.83
N VAL A 42 3.22 -10.64 1.58
CA VAL A 42 3.43 -10.55 3.03
C VAL A 42 2.10 -10.84 3.71
N ARG A 43 2.10 -11.81 4.61
CA ARG A 43 0.94 -12.12 5.45
C ARG A 43 1.18 -11.51 6.83
N VAL A 44 0.18 -10.79 7.31
CA VAL A 44 0.22 -10.11 8.61
C VAL A 44 -0.99 -10.58 9.39
N ALA A 45 -0.77 -11.22 10.54
CA ALA A 45 -1.88 -11.61 11.40
C ALA A 45 -2.57 -10.36 11.95
N ARG A 46 -3.89 -10.39 12.10
CA ARG A 46 -4.67 -9.26 12.63
C ARG A 46 -4.10 -8.73 13.95
N ALA A 47 -3.72 -9.64 14.84
CA ALA A 47 -3.15 -9.33 16.16
C ALA A 47 -1.79 -8.60 16.12
N GLN A 48 -1.11 -8.63 14.97
CA GLN A 48 0.17 -7.94 14.79
C GLN A 48 -0.01 -6.52 14.27
N ILE A 49 -1.20 -6.17 13.75
CA ILE A 49 -1.46 -4.86 13.18
C ILE A 49 -1.65 -3.86 14.31
N THR A 50 -0.82 -2.82 14.31
CA THR A 50 -0.83 -1.79 15.33
C THR A 50 -1.62 -0.57 14.88
N GLU A 51 -1.49 -0.19 13.60
CA GLU A 51 -2.11 1.04 13.10
C GLU A 51 -2.45 0.94 11.60
N VAL A 52 -3.53 1.62 11.22
CA VAL A 52 -3.98 1.83 9.85
C VAL A 52 -4.14 3.33 9.63
N ASP A 53 -3.29 3.94 8.81
CA ASP A 53 -3.45 5.33 8.40
C ASP A 53 -4.67 5.45 7.46
N GLN A 54 -5.54 6.40 7.78
CA GLN A 54 -6.81 6.64 7.09
C GLN A 54 -6.68 7.62 5.92
N ASP A 55 -5.53 8.28 5.73
CA ASP A 55 -5.35 9.17 4.60
C ASP A 55 -5.24 8.35 3.30
N PRO A 56 -6.22 8.42 2.37
CA PRO A 56 -6.19 7.65 1.14
C PRO A 56 -5.02 8.02 0.20
N ARG A 57 -4.33 9.14 0.43
CA ARG A 57 -3.17 9.59 -0.36
C ARG A 57 -1.87 8.96 0.11
N THR A 58 -1.74 8.71 1.40
CA THR A 58 -0.49 8.24 2.03
C THR A 58 -0.67 7.00 2.88
N ALA A 59 -1.84 6.36 2.83
CA ALA A 59 -2.23 5.27 3.70
C ALA A 59 -1.12 4.23 3.85
N LYS A 60 -0.91 3.87 5.10
CA LYS A 60 0.13 2.99 5.60
C LYS A 60 -0.51 2.00 6.55
N LEU A 61 -0.08 0.75 6.46
CA LEU A 61 -0.36 -0.26 7.45
C LEU A 61 0.90 -0.51 8.25
N GLU A 62 0.78 -0.42 9.55
CA GLU A 62 1.85 -0.69 10.48
C GLU A 62 1.56 -1.98 11.26
N TRP A 63 2.58 -2.81 11.41
CA TRP A 63 2.48 -4.03 12.18
C TRP A 63 3.79 -4.37 12.91
N SER A 64 3.63 -5.01 14.07
CA SER A 64 4.73 -5.52 14.86
C SER A 64 5.25 -6.84 14.30
N ILE A 65 6.58 -6.98 14.27
CA ILE A 65 7.26 -8.23 13.93
C ILE A 65 7.98 -8.80 15.16
N PRO A 66 8.22 -10.13 15.21
CA PRO A 66 8.98 -10.75 16.30
C PRO A 66 10.31 -10.03 16.54
N GLY A 67 10.59 -9.72 17.80
CA GLY A 67 11.72 -8.88 18.21
C GLY A 67 11.37 -7.41 18.48
N GLY A 68 10.08 -7.08 18.58
CA GLY A 68 9.60 -5.76 19.02
C GLY A 68 9.80 -4.63 18.00
N ARG A 69 10.16 -4.97 16.76
CA ARG A 69 10.33 -4.00 15.68
C ARG A 69 8.99 -3.77 15.00
N SER A 70 8.76 -2.55 14.53
CA SER A 70 7.62 -2.22 13.70
C SER A 70 7.99 -2.21 12.22
N ARG A 71 7.05 -2.60 11.36
CA ARG A 71 7.15 -2.49 9.91
C ARG A 71 5.94 -1.75 9.37
N THR A 72 6.19 -0.97 8.33
CA THR A 72 5.16 -0.19 7.65
C THR A 72 5.15 -0.53 6.17
N ALA A 73 3.96 -0.62 5.57
CA ALA A 73 3.78 -0.70 4.13
C ALA A 73 2.74 0.31 3.66
N THR A 74 3.07 1.06 2.61
CA THR A 74 2.11 1.95 1.96
C THR A 74 1.06 1.12 1.23
N ILE A 75 -0.20 1.30 1.61
CA ILE A 75 -1.37 0.70 0.97
C ILE A 75 -2.03 1.78 0.13
N SER A 76 -1.82 1.75 -1.17
CA SER A 76 -2.60 2.60 -2.07
C SER A 76 -3.75 1.80 -2.65
N ALA A 77 -4.99 2.13 -2.27
CA ALA A 77 -6.18 1.67 -2.97
C ALA A 77 -6.38 2.42 -4.31
N VAL A 78 -5.68 3.54 -4.52
CA VAL A 78 -5.70 4.29 -5.79
C VAL A 78 -4.50 3.89 -6.65
N ALA A 79 -4.81 3.38 -7.83
CA ALA A 79 -3.90 2.86 -8.85
C ALA A 79 -2.98 3.90 -9.49
N VAL A 80 -2.67 5.00 -8.81
CA VAL A 80 -1.82 6.05 -9.35
C VAL A 80 -1.06 6.65 -8.16
N GLY A 81 0.27 6.56 -8.18
CA GLY A 81 1.09 7.41 -7.33
C GLY A 81 0.88 8.85 -7.81
N ILE A 82 0.13 9.65 -7.05
CA ILE A 82 -0.27 10.97 -7.53
C ILE A 82 0.31 12.08 -6.66
N SER A 83 1.40 12.66 -7.16
CA SER A 83 1.82 14.03 -6.90
C SER A 83 0.90 15.06 -7.59
N TYR A 84 -0.38 14.74 -7.81
CA TYR A 84 -1.36 15.56 -8.54
C TYR A 84 -2.71 15.56 -7.81
N SER A 85 -3.46 16.64 -8.02
CA SER A 85 -4.81 16.89 -7.51
C SER A 85 -5.82 15.92 -8.13
N LEU A 86 -6.08 14.82 -7.43
CA LEU A 86 -7.24 13.97 -7.73
C LEU A 86 -8.56 14.66 -7.39
N PRO A 87 -9.61 14.47 -8.20
CA PRO A 87 -10.97 14.75 -7.78
C PRO A 87 -11.31 14.00 -6.49
N ALA A 88 -12.05 14.64 -5.59
CA ALA A 88 -12.39 14.06 -4.28
C ALA A 88 -13.19 12.75 -4.39
N SER A 89 -14.01 12.61 -5.44
CA SER A 89 -14.80 11.41 -5.71
C SER A 89 -13.93 10.17 -5.95
N THR A 90 -12.74 10.33 -6.53
CA THR A 90 -11.79 9.23 -6.77
C THR A 90 -11.24 8.64 -5.45
N LEU A 91 -11.34 9.38 -4.34
CA LEU A 91 -10.85 8.97 -3.02
C LEU A 91 -11.91 8.29 -2.14
N GLU A 92 -13.19 8.27 -2.55
CA GLU A 92 -14.28 7.74 -1.72
C GLU A 92 -14.15 6.23 -1.47
N VAL A 93 -13.92 5.44 -2.52
CA VAL A 93 -13.73 3.99 -2.41
C VAL A 93 -12.51 3.63 -1.54
N PRO A 94 -11.32 4.24 -1.75
CA PRO A 94 -10.19 4.12 -0.84
C PRO A 94 -10.53 4.42 0.62
N ARG A 95 -11.21 5.55 0.89
CA ARG A 95 -11.59 5.92 2.27
C ARG A 95 -12.52 4.89 2.90
N GLN A 96 -13.52 4.42 2.15
CA GLN A 96 -14.44 3.38 2.65
C GLN A 96 -13.69 2.08 2.95
N PHE A 97 -12.73 1.68 2.10
CA PHE A 97 -11.89 0.52 2.34
C PHE A 97 -11.03 0.70 3.60
N LEU A 98 -10.31 1.81 3.73
CA LEU A 98 -9.46 2.09 4.89
C LEU A 98 -10.28 2.16 6.18
N ALA A 99 -11.45 2.79 6.15
CA ALA A 99 -12.36 2.86 7.30
C ALA A 99 -12.96 1.49 7.67
N ARG A 100 -13.09 0.56 6.72
CA ARG A 100 -13.48 -0.84 7.01
C ARG A 100 -12.31 -1.61 7.60
N LEU A 101 -11.10 -1.45 7.05
CA LEU A 101 -9.89 -2.08 7.57
C LEU A 101 -9.59 -1.64 9.01
N ASP A 102 -9.65 -0.33 9.29
CA ASP A 102 -9.44 0.22 10.63
C ASP A 102 -10.46 -0.32 11.65
N ARG A 103 -11.74 -0.37 11.29
CA ARG A 103 -12.77 -0.99 12.14
C ARG A 103 -12.51 -2.47 12.38
N TRP A 104 -12.11 -3.19 11.34
CA TRP A 104 -11.74 -4.60 11.47
C TRP A 104 -10.52 -4.76 12.40
N VAL A 105 -9.50 -3.91 12.35
CA VAL A 105 -8.39 -3.98 13.32
C VAL A 105 -8.87 -3.71 14.75
N LYS A 106 -9.64 -2.64 14.96
CA LYS A 106 -10.10 -2.21 16.30
C LYS A 106 -11.06 -3.18 16.97
N THR A 107 -11.91 -3.86 16.22
CA THR A 107 -12.85 -4.87 16.76
C THR A 107 -12.16 -6.11 17.34
N GLN A 108 -10.82 -6.22 17.24
CA GLN A 108 -10.08 -7.30 17.89
C GLN A 108 -9.79 -7.04 19.38
N GLY A 109 -9.90 -5.79 19.83
CA GLY A 109 -9.59 -5.37 21.21
C GLY A 109 -10.81 -5.19 22.13
N ASN A 110 -11.98 -5.71 21.73
CA ASN A 110 -13.24 -5.62 22.46
C ASN A 110 -13.84 -7.01 22.62
#